data_AF-A0A1S9ZN25-F1
#
_entry.id   AF-A0A1S9ZN25-F1
#
_cell.length_a   1.000
_cell.length_b   1.000
_cell.length_c   1.000
_cell.angle_alpha   90.00
_cell.angle_beta   90.00
_cell.angle_gamma   90.00
#
_symmetry.space_group_name_H-M   'P 1'
#
loop_
_entity.id
_entity.type
_entity.pdbx_description
1 polymer ?
#
loop_
_entity_poly.entity_id
_entity_poly.type
_entity_poly.pdbx_seq_one_letter_code
_entity_poly.pdbx_strand_id
1 'polypeptide(L)'
;MSNYLSSQTLKALGQLSDDRHALSRLPKQAYQPILAQILATLGAANQDWYLLGTESCHLCHSAQAVIEQALAMTSTPLTFGVLDLADSQDESLIDALGIYIPILITQDQMMLYPFGLMDVMNLLNESAFRPF
;
A
#
# COMPACT_ATOMS: atom_id res chain seq x y z
N MET A 1 24.05 7.66 4.12
CA MET A 1 22.94 6.70 4.16
C MET A 1 21.91 7.28 5.11
N SER A 2 20.89 7.93 4.56
CA SER A 2 19.73 8.35 5.35
C SER A 2 18.92 7.07 5.56
N ASN A 3 18.87 6.56 6.80
CA ASN A 3 18.02 5.41 7.11
C ASN A 3 16.58 5.91 7.18
N TYR A 4 15.87 5.85 6.04
CA TYR A 4 14.46 6.26 5.99
C TYR A 4 13.59 5.23 6.73
N LEU A 5 13.97 3.95 6.67
CA LEU A 5 13.28 2.87 7.38
C LEU A 5 13.92 2.58 8.74
N SER A 6 13.10 2.62 9.79
CA SER A 6 13.47 2.18 11.12
C SER A 6 13.58 0.65 11.21
N SER A 7 14.32 0.15 12.20
CA SER A 7 14.42 -1.30 12.45
C SER A 7 13.06 -1.94 12.77
N GLN A 8 12.13 -1.19 13.36
CA GLN A 8 10.76 -1.66 13.60
C GLN A 8 9.99 -1.83 12.30
N THR A 9 10.11 -0.88 11.38
CA THR A 9 9.51 -0.94 10.05
C THR A 9 10.06 -2.12 9.25
N LEU A 10 11.38 -2.28 9.20
CA LEU A 10 12.01 -3.41 8.53
C LEU A 10 11.56 -4.75 9.13
N LYS A 11 11.46 -4.85 10.45
CA LYS A 11 10.94 -6.04 11.12
C LYS A 11 9.49 -6.34 10.71
N ALA A 12 8.64 -5.31 10.66
CA ALA A 12 7.24 -5.45 10.28
C ALA A 12 7.09 -5.88 8.81
N LEU A 13 7.89 -5.30 7.90
CA LEU A 13 7.93 -5.71 6.49
C LEU A 13 8.43 -7.16 6.35
N GLY A 14 9.42 -7.57 7.14
CA GLY A 14 9.91 -8.95 7.16
C GLY A 14 8.85 -9.99 7.50
N GLN A 15 7.84 -9.64 8.31
CA GLN A 15 6.72 -10.55 8.64
C GLN A 15 5.86 -10.91 7.42
N LEU A 16 5.93 -10.16 6.33
CA LEU A 16 5.18 -10.46 5.10
C LEU A 16 5.59 -11.79 4.46
N SER A 17 6.83 -12.25 4.72
CA SER A 17 7.34 -13.53 4.21
C SER A 17 6.68 -14.73 4.88
N ASP A 18 6.34 -14.60 6.16
CA ASP A 18 5.61 -15.62 6.92
C ASP A 18 4.09 -15.47 6.73
N ASP A 19 3.63 -14.22 6.60
CA ASP A 19 2.21 -13.87 6.61
C ASP A 19 1.93 -12.62 5.75
N ARG A 20 1.41 -12.85 4.55
CA ARG A 20 1.04 -11.78 3.60
C ARG A 20 -0.08 -10.85 4.10
N HIS A 21 -0.71 -11.11 5.24
CA HIS A 21 -1.70 -10.22 5.84
C HIS A 21 -1.18 -9.57 7.13
N ALA A 22 0.11 -9.71 7.45
CA ALA A 22 0.69 -9.22 8.70
C ALA A 22 0.45 -7.71 8.87
N LEU A 23 0.67 -6.92 7.81
CA LEU A 23 0.46 -5.47 7.86
C LEU A 23 -1.02 -5.06 7.80
N SER A 24 -1.86 -5.82 7.10
CA SER A 24 -3.31 -5.55 7.02
C SER A 24 -4.01 -5.71 8.37
N ARG A 25 -3.47 -6.57 9.23
CA ARG A 25 -4.03 -6.88 10.56
C ARG A 25 -3.51 -5.97 11.68
N LEU A 26 -2.57 -5.08 11.38
CA LEU A 26 -2.05 -4.17 12.39
C LEU A 26 -3.14 -3.17 12.83
N PRO A 27 -3.19 -2.83 14.13
CA PRO A 27 -3.99 -1.69 14.55
C PRO A 27 -3.45 -0.41 13.90
N LYS A 28 -4.36 0.52 13.57
CA LYS A 28 -4.02 1.78 12.88
C LYS A 28 -2.82 2.52 13.48
N GLN A 29 -2.73 2.56 14.81
CA GLN A 29 -1.64 3.20 15.55
C GLN A 29 -0.25 2.58 15.27
N ALA A 30 -0.20 1.27 15.01
CA ALA A 30 1.03 0.57 14.65
C ALA A 30 1.32 0.62 13.15
N TYR A 31 0.28 0.68 12.30
CA TYR A 31 0.40 0.76 10.85
C TYR A 31 0.85 2.15 10.36
N GLN A 32 0.29 3.22 10.92
CA GLN A 32 0.55 4.60 10.52
C GLN A 32 2.04 5.02 10.49
N PRO A 33 2.89 4.71 11.50
CA PRO A 33 4.32 5.05 11.43
C PRO A 33 5.08 4.26 10.35
N ILE A 34 4.63 3.04 10.03
CA ILE A 34 5.19 2.21 8.95
C ILE A 34 4.82 2.86 7.61
N LEU A 35 3.54 3.18 7.41
CA LEU A 35 3.04 3.86 6.22
C LEU A 35 3.79 5.17 5.96
N ALA A 36 3.94 6.01 6.99
CA ALA A 36 4.62 7.29 6.86
C ALA A 36 6.08 7.14 6.39
N GLN A 37 6.80 6.13 6.88
CA GLN A 37 8.18 5.86 6.44
C GLN A 37 8.23 5.34 5.00
N ILE A 38 7.29 4.47 4.61
CA ILE A 38 7.18 3.99 3.23
C ILE A 38 6.94 5.16 2.27
N LEU A 39 5.94 6.00 2.55
CA LEU A 39 5.62 7.16 1.70
C LEU A 39 6.76 8.17 1.65
N ALA A 40 7.40 8.47 2.80
CA ALA A 40 8.55 9.37 2.83
C ALA A 40 9.73 8.86 2.00
N THR A 41 9.97 7.54 2.03
CA THR A 41 11.02 6.90 1.24
C THR A 41 10.75 7.03 -0.26
N LEU A 42 9.48 6.95 -0.67
CA LEU A 42 9.02 7.09 -2.05
C LEU A 42 8.78 8.55 -2.46
N GLY A 43 9.06 9.53 -1.59
CA GLY A 43 8.81 10.95 -1.87
C GLY A 43 7.33 11.31 -2.07
N ALA A 44 6.42 10.45 -1.60
CA ALA A 44 4.98 10.61 -1.77
C ALA A 44 4.37 11.47 -0.66
N ALA A 45 3.38 12.29 -1.02
CA ALA A 45 2.53 12.98 -0.05
C ALA A 45 1.54 12.01 0.60
N ASN A 46 0.78 12.45 1.61
CA ASN A 46 -0.26 11.62 2.22
C ASN A 46 -1.55 11.72 1.37
N GLN A 47 -1.62 11.04 0.23
CA GLN A 47 -2.90 10.80 -0.47
C GLN A 47 -3.70 9.70 0.25
N ASP A 48 -4.96 9.54 -0.12
CA ASP A 48 -5.80 8.51 0.49
C ASP A 48 -5.24 7.12 0.17
N TRP A 49 -5.10 6.81 -1.12
CA TRP A 49 -4.77 5.47 -1.60
C TRP A 49 -3.66 5.49 -2.65
N TYR A 50 -2.80 4.48 -2.62
CA TYR A 50 -1.71 4.27 -3.56
C TYR A 50 -1.66 2.84 -4.08
N LEU A 51 -1.32 2.67 -5.35
CA LEU A 51 -0.83 1.40 -5.88
C LEU A 51 0.69 1.46 -6.00
N LEU A 52 1.39 0.67 -5.20
CA LEU A 52 2.83 0.49 -5.30
C LEU A 52 3.15 -0.63 -6.29
N GLY A 53 3.94 -0.32 -7.30
CA GLY A 53 4.33 -1.24 -8.36
C GLY A 53 5.70 -0.90 -8.93
N THR A 54 5.96 -1.35 -10.15
CA THR A 54 7.09 -0.92 -10.98
C THR A 54 6.61 -0.67 -12.40
N GLU A 55 7.29 0.21 -13.13
CA GLU A 55 7.05 0.38 -14.55
C GLU A 55 7.13 -0.95 -15.32
N SER A 56 6.29 -1.11 -16.34
CA SER A 56 6.20 -2.32 -17.20
C SER A 56 5.76 -3.62 -16.51
N CYS A 57 5.17 -3.54 -15.31
CA CYS A 57 4.59 -4.68 -14.61
C CYS A 57 3.16 -5.00 -15.07
N HIS A 58 2.94 -6.12 -15.79
CA HIS A 58 1.60 -6.54 -16.25
C HIS A 58 0.59 -6.76 -15.11
N LEU A 59 1.05 -7.33 -13.99
CA LEU A 59 0.21 -7.53 -12.81
C LEU A 59 -0.24 -6.20 -12.21
N CYS A 60 0.63 -5.18 -12.25
CA CYS A 60 0.35 -3.86 -11.73
C CYS A 60 -0.73 -3.15 -12.55
N HIS A 61 -0.71 -3.27 -13.88
CA HIS A 61 -1.81 -2.79 -14.73
C HIS A 61 -3.14 -3.49 -14.41
N SER A 62 -3.11 -4.80 -14.18
CA SER A 62 -4.31 -5.57 -13.85
C SER A 62 -4.89 -5.15 -12.49
N ALA A 63 -4.03 -4.96 -11.48
CA ALA A 63 -4.43 -4.47 -10.16
C ALA A 63 -4.97 -3.03 -10.21
N GLN A 64 -4.34 -2.16 -10.99
CA GLN A 64 -4.79 -0.79 -11.22
C GLN A 64 -6.21 -0.76 -11.80
N ALA A 65 -6.47 -1.55 -12.85
CA ALA A 65 -7.79 -1.62 -13.47
C ALA A 65 -8.88 -2.07 -12.48
N VAL A 66 -8.56 -3.02 -11.59
CA VAL A 66 -9.48 -3.46 -10.52
C VAL A 66 -9.77 -2.32 -9.54
N ILE A 67 -8.76 -1.56 -9.14
CA ILE A 67 -8.91 -0.42 -8.22
C ILE A 67 -9.74 0.68 -8.88
N GLU A 68 -9.37 1.10 -10.10
CA GLU A 68 -10.09 2.14 -10.85
C GLU A 68 -11.55 1.76 -11.08
N GLN A 69 -11.84 0.48 -11.37
CA GLN A 69 -13.20 -0.01 -11.47
C GLN A 69 -13.96 0.14 -10.15
N ALA A 70 -13.36 -0.22 -9.01
CA ALA A 70 -13.98 -0.04 -7.70
C ALA A 70 -14.25 1.45 -7.39
N LEU A 71 -13.29 2.31 -7.72
CA LEU A 71 -13.39 3.76 -7.52
C LEU A 71 -14.51 4.38 -8.38
N ALA A 72 -14.68 3.91 -9.61
CA ALA A 72 -15.77 4.36 -10.48
C ALA A 72 -17.16 3.93 -9.97
N MET A 73 -17.23 2.90 -9.11
CA MET A 73 -18.46 2.39 -8.52
C MET A 73 -18.83 3.03 -7.17
N THR A 74 -17.97 3.90 -6.62
CA THR A 74 -18.23 4.61 -5.36
C THR A 74 -18.48 6.10 -5.59
N SER A 75 -19.30 6.69 -4.72
CA SER A 75 -19.53 8.15 -4.69
C SER A 75 -18.56 8.88 -3.76
N THR A 76 -17.70 8.16 -3.04
CA THR A 76 -16.76 8.75 -2.08
C THR A 76 -15.62 9.43 -2.83
N PRO A 77 -15.38 10.74 -2.63
CA PRO A 77 -14.22 11.40 -3.21
C PRO A 77 -12.97 10.80 -2.57
N LEU A 78 -12.14 10.18 -3.40
CA LEU A 78 -10.91 9.52 -2.98
C LEU A 78 -9.78 9.88 -3.95
N THR A 79 -8.64 10.28 -3.41
CA THR A 79 -7.44 10.50 -4.22
C THR A 79 -6.67 9.19 -4.35
N PHE A 80 -6.44 8.77 -5.59
CA PHE A 80 -5.68 7.57 -5.94
C PHE A 80 -4.44 7.93 -6.75
N GLY A 81 -3.29 7.36 -6.38
CA GLY A 81 -2.03 7.51 -7.09
C GLY A 81 -1.32 6.19 -7.33
N VAL A 82 -0.35 6.19 -8.25
CA VAL A 82 0.57 5.07 -8.49
C VAL A 82 1.97 5.51 -8.06
N LEU A 83 2.68 4.64 -7.33
CA LEU A 83 4.06 4.85 -6.91
C LEU A 83 4.94 3.78 -7.54
N ASP A 84 6.07 4.18 -8.11
CA ASP A 84 7.10 3.24 -8.55
C ASP A 84 8.04 2.94 -7.39
N LEU A 85 8.17 1.65 -7.06
CA LEU A 85 9.09 1.16 -6.04
C LEU A 85 10.55 1.42 -6.43
N ALA A 86 10.87 1.47 -7.73
CA ALA A 86 12.20 1.79 -8.23
C ALA A 86 12.64 3.24 -7.89
N ASP A 87 11.69 4.14 -7.58
CA ASP A 87 11.98 5.52 -7.16
C ASP A 87 12.32 5.64 -5.66
N SER A 88 12.38 4.51 -4.94
CA SER A 88 12.71 4.49 -3.51
C SER A 88 14.09 5.10 -3.21
N GLN A 89 14.14 5.98 -2.22
CA GLN A 89 15.39 6.54 -1.68
C GLN A 89 16.14 5.58 -0.72
N ASP A 90 15.55 4.42 -0.40
CA ASP A 90 16.12 3.38 0.46
C ASP A 90 15.98 2.01 -0.21
N GLU A 91 17.11 1.39 -0.57
CA GLU A 91 17.15 0.07 -1.22
C GLU A 91 16.49 -1.02 -0.36
N SER A 92 16.50 -0.85 0.97
CA SER A 92 15.87 -1.80 1.89
C SER A 92 14.36 -1.90 1.68
N LEU A 93 13.71 -0.84 1.17
CA LEU A 93 12.29 -0.88 0.81
C LEU A 93 12.06 -1.74 -0.43
N ILE A 94 12.95 -1.61 -1.42
CA ILE A 94 12.91 -2.38 -2.67
C ILE A 94 13.08 -3.86 -2.35
N ASP A 95 14.08 -4.20 -1.55
CA ASP A 95 14.35 -5.58 -1.12
C ASP A 95 13.17 -6.18 -0.34
N ALA A 96 12.54 -5.38 0.52
CA ALA A 96 11.44 -5.85 1.37
C ALA A 96 10.11 -6.02 0.62
N LEU A 97 9.81 -5.16 -0.36
CA LEU A 97 8.49 -5.13 -1.03
C LEU A 97 8.50 -5.61 -2.48
N GLY A 98 9.67 -5.69 -3.12
CA GLY A 98 9.80 -5.94 -4.56
C GLY A 98 9.21 -7.28 -5.03
N ILE A 99 9.19 -8.30 -4.17
CA ILE A 99 8.60 -9.60 -4.49
C ILE A 99 7.06 -9.65 -4.35
N TYR A 100 6.45 -8.62 -3.76
CA TYR A 100 5.02 -8.60 -3.47
C TYR A 100 4.23 -7.59 -4.30
N ILE A 101 4.90 -6.79 -5.14
CA ILE A 101 4.20 -5.88 -6.05
C ILE A 101 3.28 -6.66 -7.01
N PRO A 102 2.09 -6.13 -7.36
CA PRO A 102 1.54 -4.85 -6.91
C PRO A 102 0.94 -4.87 -5.50
N ILE A 103 1.03 -3.74 -4.80
CA ILE A 103 0.53 -3.57 -3.42
C ILE A 103 -0.43 -2.37 -3.38
N LEU A 104 -1.65 -2.59 -2.89
CA LEU A 104 -2.58 -1.51 -2.56
C LEU A 104 -2.27 -1.00 -1.15
N ILE A 105 -2.02 0.30 -1.05
CA ILE A 105 -1.73 0.99 0.20
C ILE A 105 -2.88 1.97 0.46
N THR A 106 -3.46 1.90 1.66
CA THR A 106 -4.49 2.84 2.12
C THR A 106 -4.05 3.47 3.45
N GLN A 107 -4.82 4.42 3.98
CA GLN A 107 -4.56 4.99 5.31
C GLN A 107 -4.68 3.99 6.46
N ASP A 108 -5.46 2.92 6.30
CA ASP A 108 -5.77 2.00 7.39
C ASP A 108 -5.05 0.66 7.26
N GLN A 109 -4.71 0.25 6.04
CA GLN A 109 -4.09 -1.04 5.79
C GLN A 109 -3.39 -1.14 4.43
N MET A 110 -2.52 -2.14 4.32
CA MET A 110 -1.85 -2.56 3.09
C MET A 110 -2.42 -3.90 2.63
N MET A 111 -2.62 -4.08 1.33
CA MET A 111 -3.11 -5.32 0.72
C MET A 111 -2.18 -5.73 -0.44
N LEU A 112 -1.59 -6.92 -0.32
CA LEU A 112 -0.66 -7.45 -1.31
C LEU A 112 -1.41 -8.31 -2.33
N TYR A 113 -1.03 -8.24 -3.60
CA TYR A 113 -1.63 -9.06 -4.66
C TYR A 113 -1.48 -10.58 -4.38
N PRO A 114 -2.44 -11.43 -4.79
CA PRO A 114 -3.73 -11.12 -5.42
C PRO A 114 -4.78 -10.51 -4.49
N PHE A 115 -5.56 -9.59 -5.06
CA PHE A 115 -6.84 -9.07 -4.57
C PHE A 115 -7.77 -8.80 -5.76
N GLY A 116 -9.08 -8.83 -5.54
CA GLY A 116 -10.11 -8.61 -6.57
C GLY A 116 -11.01 -7.42 -6.28
N LEU A 117 -11.95 -7.16 -7.19
CA LEU A 117 -12.89 -6.03 -7.10
C LEU A 117 -13.61 -5.99 -5.75
N MET A 118 -14.08 -7.13 -5.24
CA MET A 118 -14.83 -7.18 -3.98
C MET A 118 -13.96 -6.85 -2.76
N ASP A 119 -12.67 -7.21 -2.78
CA ASP A 119 -11.74 -6.86 -1.70
C ASP A 119 -11.58 -5.34 -1.63
N VAL A 120 -11.42 -4.68 -2.79
CA VAL A 120 -11.31 -3.22 -2.89
C VAL A 120 -12.61 -2.53 -2.49
N MET A 121 -13.77 -3.06 -2.91
CA MET A 121 -15.08 -2.52 -2.50
C MET A 121 -15.31 -2.63 -0.99
N ASN A 122 -14.85 -3.72 -0.35
CA ASN A 122 -14.91 -3.86 1.10
C ASN A 122 -14.06 -2.80 1.80
N LEU A 123 -12.84 -2.54 1.31
CA LEU A 123 -12.00 -1.45 1.83
C LEU A 123 -12.71 -0.09 1.75
N LEU A 124 -13.31 0.24 0.59
CA LEU A 124 -14.05 1.49 0.41
C LEU A 124 -15.21 1.63 1.40
N ASN A 125 -15.94 0.54 1.64
CA ASN A 125 -17.04 0.52 2.60
C ASN A 125 -16.56 0.69 4.05
N GLU A 126 -15.46 0.04 4.43
CA GLU A 126 -14.87 0.18 5.76
C GLU A 126 -14.35 1.60 6.03
N SER A 127 -13.76 2.24 5.02
CA SER A 127 -13.34 3.64 5.08
C SER A 127 -14.53 4.60 5.16
N ALA A 128 -15.64 4.30 4.48
CA ALA A 128 -16.86 5.13 4.51
C ALA A 128 -17.64 5.02 5.83
N PHE A 129 -17.54 3.91 6.55
CA PHE A 129 -18.34 3.64 7.76
C PHE A 129 -17.70 4.11 9.08
N ARG A 130 -16.55 4.79 9.05
CA ARG A 130 -15.92 5.36 10.25
C ARG A 130 -16.10 6.88 10.27
N PRO A 131 -17.24 7.41 10.74
CA PRO A 131 -17.27 8.79 11.18
C PRO A 131 -16.38 8.89 12.43
N PHE A 132 -15.64 9.98 12.51
CA PHE A 132 -14.79 10.38 13.63
C PHE A 132 -15.42 10.15 15.01
#